data_AF-A0A6G1C291-F1
#
_entry.id   AF-A0A6G1C291-F1
#
_cell.length_a   1.000
_cell.length_b   1.000
_cell.length_c   1.000
_cell.angle_alpha   90.00
_cell.angle_beta   90.00
_cell.angle_gamma   90.00
#
_symmetry.space_group_name_H-M   'P 1'
#
loop_
_entity.id
_entity.type
_entity.pdbx_description
1 polymer ?
#
loop_
_entity_poly.entity_id
_entity_poly.type
_entity_poly.pdbx_seq_one_letter_code
_entity_poly.pdbx_strand_id
1 'polypeptide(L)'
;MVGNRIWFGGLFNSSGRRRQVNAEKTFEMSPVQEQRLQRLKERLNIPYDETRPDHQEALRALWSASFPDAELSSLVSEQWKDMGWQGPNPSTDFRGCGFVGLENLLFFATTYPASYQRLLLKKQGMRATWEYPFAVAGVNVSYMLIQLLELNAGRYIYRYEKNHKNCCIIICVCV
;
A
#
# COMPACT_ATOMS: atom_id res chain seq x y z
N MET A 1 44.52 -0.82 -40.57
CA MET A 1 43.63 -2.01 -40.55
C MET A 1 42.29 -1.50 -40.01
N VAL A 2 41.19 -1.43 -40.78
CA VAL A 2 40.37 -2.54 -41.33
C VAL A 2 39.79 -3.38 -40.18
N GLY A 3 38.48 -3.57 -39.99
CA GLY A 3 37.27 -3.13 -40.74
C GLY A 3 36.01 -3.13 -39.83
N ASN A 4 34.93 -2.40 -40.13
CA ASN A 4 33.76 -2.77 -40.97
C ASN A 4 32.68 -3.71 -40.33
N ARG A 5 31.49 -3.13 -40.06
CA ARG A 5 30.09 -3.62 -40.29
C ARG A 5 29.54 -4.76 -39.39
N ILE A 6 28.23 -4.99 -39.22
CA ILE A 6 26.97 -4.68 -39.97
C ILE A 6 25.93 -4.09 -38.97
N TRP A 7 24.97 -3.18 -39.23
CA TRP A 7 24.34 -2.54 -40.42
C TRP A 7 23.00 -3.13 -40.95
N PHE A 8 21.89 -2.81 -40.27
CA PHE A 8 20.51 -2.68 -40.82
C PHE A 8 19.97 -1.34 -40.27
N GLY A 9 19.49 -0.32 -41.00
CA GLY A 9 18.90 -0.29 -42.35
C GLY A 9 17.44 -0.72 -42.26
N GLY A 10 16.40 0.12 -42.36
CA GLY A 10 16.23 1.53 -42.74
C GLY A 10 14.71 1.77 -42.87
N LEU A 11 14.27 2.88 -43.50
CA LEU A 11 12.85 3.31 -43.61
C LEU A 11 12.29 3.84 -42.26
N PHE A 12 11.75 5.05 -42.14
CA PHE A 12 11.15 5.94 -43.15
C PHE A 12 11.80 7.33 -43.17
N ASN A 13 12.09 7.82 -44.38
CA ASN A 13 12.26 9.26 -44.61
C ASN A 13 10.87 9.85 -44.88
N SER A 14 10.29 10.54 -43.89
CA SER A 14 9.11 11.39 -44.10
C SER A 14 9.45 12.82 -43.68
N SER A 15 9.82 13.60 -44.68
CA SER A 15 9.64 15.04 -44.65
C SER A 15 8.18 15.38 -44.36
N GLY A 16 7.93 16.44 -43.58
CA GLY A 16 6.61 17.05 -43.48
C GLY A 16 5.73 16.64 -42.28
N ARG A 17 6.18 16.95 -41.06
CA ARG A 17 5.42 17.80 -40.11
C ARG A 17 6.17 17.93 -38.79
N ARG A 18 6.67 19.14 -38.51
CA ARG A 18 7.07 19.57 -37.17
C ARG A 18 5.81 19.73 -36.32
N ARG A 19 5.17 18.61 -35.96
CA ARG A 19 4.14 18.59 -34.92
C ARG A 19 4.85 19.02 -33.64
N GLN A 20 4.62 20.28 -33.28
CA GLN A 20 4.92 20.84 -31.98
C GLN A 20 4.35 19.87 -30.94
N VAL A 21 5.22 19.06 -30.32
CA VAL A 21 4.77 18.08 -29.33
C VAL A 21 4.27 18.89 -28.16
N ASN A 22 2.97 18.76 -27.89
CA ASN A 22 2.23 19.61 -26.97
C ASN A 22 2.93 19.74 -25.62
N ALA A 23 2.74 20.93 -25.04
CA ALA A 23 3.18 21.35 -23.73
C ALA A 23 3.28 20.21 -22.72
N GLU A 24 4.40 20.21 -21.98
CA GLU A 24 4.60 19.42 -20.79
C GLU A 24 3.42 19.66 -19.85
N LYS A 25 2.55 18.65 -19.71
CA LYS A 25 1.52 18.68 -18.67
C LYS A 25 2.20 18.41 -17.33
N THR A 26 2.67 19.48 -16.69
CA THR A 26 2.78 19.53 -15.24
C THR A 26 1.42 19.11 -14.67
N PHE A 27 1.41 18.04 -13.88
CA PHE A 27 0.20 17.62 -13.18
C PHE A 27 0.09 18.47 -11.91
N GLU A 28 -0.49 19.66 -12.06
CA GLU A 28 -0.82 20.51 -10.92
C GLU A 28 -1.95 19.85 -10.13
N MET A 29 -1.73 19.65 -8.84
CA MET A 29 -2.72 19.09 -7.94
C MET A 29 -3.73 20.20 -7.57
N SER A 30 -5.02 19.86 -7.50
CA SER A 30 -5.99 20.79 -6.92
C SER A 30 -5.71 20.98 -5.42
N PRO A 31 -6.06 22.15 -4.81
CA PRO A 31 -5.84 22.40 -3.39
C PRO A 31 -6.43 21.32 -2.46
N VAL A 32 -7.54 20.68 -2.88
CA VAL A 32 -8.18 19.57 -2.14
C VAL A 32 -7.35 18.29 -2.22
N GLN A 33 -6.72 18.00 -3.37
CA GLN A 33 -5.80 16.87 -3.52
C GLN A 33 -4.54 17.07 -2.67
N GLU A 34 -3.95 18.27 -2.71
CA GLU A 34 -2.80 18.62 -1.87
C GLU A 34 -3.11 18.49 -0.38
N GLN A 35 -4.26 19.00 0.08
CA GLN A 35 -4.67 18.86 1.48
C GLN A 35 -4.88 17.39 1.89
N ARG A 36 -5.53 16.57 1.05
CA ARG A 36 -5.73 15.14 1.33
C ARG A 36 -4.41 14.37 1.39
N LEU A 37 -3.52 14.64 0.44
CA LEU A 37 -2.19 14.09 0.36
C LEU A 37 -1.33 14.48 1.57
N GLN A 38 -1.39 15.74 2.01
CA GLN A 38 -0.68 16.23 3.19
C GLN A 38 -1.15 15.52 4.46
N ARG A 39 -2.48 15.42 4.67
CA ARG A 39 -3.06 14.65 5.80
C ARG A 39 -2.69 13.16 5.76
N LEU A 40 -2.60 12.57 4.56
CA LEU A 40 -2.12 11.21 4.40
C LEU A 40 -0.65 11.11 4.84
N LYS A 41 0.24 11.97 4.34
CA LYS A 41 1.65 12.00 4.74
C LYS A 41 1.83 12.21 6.24
N GLU A 42 1.01 13.04 6.87
CA GLU A 42 1.01 13.22 8.33
C GLU A 42 0.71 11.90 9.06
N ARG A 43 -0.33 11.16 8.65
CA ARG A 43 -0.67 9.84 9.21
C ARG A 43 0.41 8.77 8.95
N LEU A 44 1.04 8.78 7.77
CA LEU A 44 2.14 7.83 7.44
C LEU A 44 3.35 7.96 8.38
N ASN A 45 3.56 9.14 8.98
CA ASN A 45 4.66 9.38 9.91
C ASN A 45 4.30 9.04 11.38
N ILE A 46 3.11 8.50 11.66
CA ILE A 46 2.71 8.07 13.00
C ILE A 46 3.16 6.61 13.21
N PRO A 47 4.17 6.34 14.06
CA PRO A 47 4.53 4.96 14.41
C PRO A 47 3.39 4.32 15.22
N TYR A 48 3.25 3.00 15.12
CA TYR A 48 2.46 2.27 16.11
C TYR A 48 3.14 2.38 17.47
N ASP A 49 2.35 2.55 18.53
CA ASP A 49 2.80 2.75 19.90
C ASP A 49 1.87 1.94 20.81
N GLU A 50 2.43 0.94 21.48
CA GLU A 50 1.69 0.03 22.35
C GLU A 50 1.27 0.65 23.69
N THR A 51 1.79 1.83 24.05
CA THR A 51 1.40 2.59 25.25
C THR A 51 0.18 3.50 25.02
N ARG A 52 -0.12 3.83 23.75
CA ARG A 52 -1.19 4.75 23.38
C ARG A 52 -2.58 4.10 23.42
N PRO A 53 -3.54 4.60 24.24
CA PRO A 53 -4.86 3.99 24.39
C PRO A 53 -5.64 3.87 23.07
N ASP A 54 -5.54 4.86 22.19
CA ASP A 54 -6.24 4.90 20.91
C ASP A 54 -5.68 3.87 19.90
N HIS A 55 -4.36 3.67 19.90
CA HIS A 55 -3.73 2.59 19.12
C HIS A 55 -4.13 1.21 19.64
N GLN A 56 -4.17 1.03 20.96
CA GLN A 56 -4.64 -0.21 21.58
C GLN A 56 -6.13 -0.47 21.27
N GLU A 57 -6.97 0.56 21.29
CA GLU A 57 -8.39 0.45 20.97
C GLU A 57 -8.61 0.05 19.51
N ALA A 58 -7.89 0.66 18.55
CA ALA A 58 -7.91 0.24 17.15
C ALA A 58 -7.48 -1.23 16.97
N LEU A 59 -6.50 -1.71 17.75
CA LEU A 59 -6.07 -3.11 17.71
C LEU A 59 -7.14 -4.05 18.29
N ARG A 60 -7.80 -3.70 19.41
CA ARG A 60 -8.95 -4.46 19.93
C ARG A 60 -10.12 -4.48 18.94
N ALA A 61 -10.44 -3.34 18.32
CA ALA A 61 -11.49 -3.25 17.31
C ALA A 61 -11.21 -4.15 16.09
N LEU A 62 -9.94 -4.23 15.66
CA LEU A 62 -9.52 -5.15 14.59
C LEU A 62 -9.71 -6.62 14.99
N TRP A 63 -9.40 -6.98 16.24
CA TRP A 63 -9.69 -8.33 16.75
C TRP A 63 -11.20 -8.63 16.71
N SER A 64 -12.04 -7.77 17.30
CA SER A 64 -13.48 -7.97 17.36
C SER A 64 -14.14 -8.03 15.98
N ALA A 65 -13.63 -7.30 14.98
CA ALA A 65 -14.09 -7.39 13.59
C ALA A 65 -13.61 -8.68 12.87
N SER A 66 -12.52 -9.29 13.36
CA SER A 66 -11.95 -10.53 12.82
C SER A 66 -12.59 -11.78 13.41
N PHE A 67 -12.82 -11.79 14.72
CA PHE A 67 -13.34 -12.92 15.48
C PHE A 67 -14.45 -12.47 16.44
N PRO A 68 -15.65 -12.16 15.93
CA PRO A 68 -16.73 -11.59 16.74
C PRO A 68 -17.21 -12.52 17.88
N ASP A 69 -17.02 -13.83 17.73
CA ASP A 69 -17.40 -14.86 18.70
C ASP A 69 -16.28 -15.23 19.69
N ALA A 70 -15.12 -14.54 19.64
CA ALA A 70 -13.96 -14.87 20.49
C ALA A 70 -13.40 -13.62 21.20
N GLU A 71 -13.38 -13.65 22.54
CA GLU A 71 -12.80 -12.58 23.34
C GLU A 71 -11.27 -12.57 23.26
N LEU A 72 -10.66 -11.38 23.18
CA LEU A 72 -9.22 -11.20 23.24
C LEU A 72 -8.75 -11.15 24.70
N SER A 73 -8.00 -12.17 25.13
CA SER A 73 -7.51 -12.26 26.52
C SER A 73 -6.54 -11.13 26.90
N SER A 74 -5.70 -10.70 25.97
CA SER A 74 -4.71 -9.64 26.17
C SER A 74 -4.19 -9.11 24.83
N LEU A 75 -3.67 -7.88 24.81
CA LEU A 75 -3.01 -7.32 23.61
C LEU A 75 -1.74 -8.08 23.20
N VAL A 76 -1.12 -8.80 24.12
CA VAL A 76 -0.03 -9.76 23.85
C VAL A 76 -0.52 -11.15 24.21
N SER A 77 -0.82 -11.97 23.20
CA SER A 77 -1.48 -13.28 23.33
C SER A 77 -1.22 -14.14 22.09
N GLU A 78 -1.14 -15.45 22.26
CA GLU A 78 -0.95 -16.40 21.15
C GLU A 78 -2.11 -16.39 20.14
N GLN A 79 -3.31 -15.92 20.54
CA GLN A 79 -4.50 -15.81 19.68
C GLN A 79 -4.23 -14.99 18.40
N TRP A 80 -3.31 -14.03 18.44
CA TRP A 80 -2.94 -13.24 17.28
C TRP A 80 -2.37 -14.08 16.12
N LYS A 81 -1.80 -15.27 16.38
CA LYS A 81 -1.33 -16.17 15.33
C LYS A 81 -2.47 -16.72 14.47
N ASP A 82 -3.69 -16.84 15.01
CA ASP A 82 -4.88 -17.26 14.25
C ASP A 82 -5.27 -16.22 13.18
N MET A 83 -4.96 -14.95 13.42
CA MET A 83 -5.12 -13.87 12.44
C MET A 83 -3.96 -13.80 11.42
N GLY A 84 -2.88 -14.56 11.64
CA GLY A 84 -1.65 -14.50 10.86
C GLY A 84 -0.78 -13.29 11.19
N TRP A 85 -0.65 -12.93 12.47
CA TRP A 85 0.46 -12.10 12.98
C TRP A 85 1.75 -12.93 13.13
N GLN A 86 2.95 -12.33 13.12
CA GLN A 86 4.21 -13.07 13.19
C GLN A 86 4.44 -13.73 14.56
N GLY A 87 3.91 -13.13 15.62
CA GLY A 87 4.05 -13.60 16.99
C GLY A 87 2.90 -13.13 17.89
N PRO A 88 2.99 -13.34 19.21
CA PRO A 88 1.93 -12.97 20.14
C PRO A 88 1.80 -11.46 20.38
N ASN A 89 2.73 -10.62 19.89
CA ASN A 89 2.62 -9.16 19.96
C ASN A 89 2.60 -8.54 18.54
N PRO A 90 1.43 -8.10 18.04
CA PRO A 90 1.30 -7.41 16.76
C PRO A 90 2.13 -6.12 16.63
N SER A 91 2.53 -5.47 17.73
CA SER A 91 3.34 -4.24 17.67
C SER A 91 4.63 -4.41 16.87
N THR A 92 5.18 -5.63 16.89
CA THR A 92 6.40 -6.00 16.17
C THR A 92 6.25 -6.05 14.64
N ASP A 93 5.04 -6.20 14.12
CA ASP A 93 4.76 -6.26 12.68
C ASP A 93 4.54 -4.87 12.05
N PHE A 94 4.20 -3.85 12.86
CA PHE A 94 3.95 -2.49 12.37
C PHE A 94 5.21 -1.64 12.13
N ARG A 95 6.42 -2.16 12.43
CA ARG A 95 7.69 -1.39 12.38
C ARG A 95 7.97 -0.68 11.05
N GLY A 96 7.54 -1.26 9.92
CA GLY A 96 7.73 -0.65 8.60
C GLY A 96 6.58 0.26 8.15
N CYS A 97 5.32 -0.11 8.46
CA CYS A 97 4.14 0.60 7.96
C CYS A 97 3.61 1.68 8.92
N GLY A 98 4.00 1.66 10.20
CA GLY A 98 3.42 2.53 11.23
C GLY A 98 1.96 2.20 11.55
N PHE A 99 1.30 3.12 12.25
CA PHE A 99 -0.09 2.96 12.69
C PHE A 99 -1.08 2.80 11.51
N VAL A 100 -0.79 3.42 10.36
CA VAL A 100 -1.66 3.33 9.17
C VAL A 100 -1.86 1.89 8.67
N GLY A 101 -0.92 0.97 8.95
CA GLY A 101 -1.07 -0.45 8.60
C GLY A 101 -2.20 -1.13 9.39
N LEU A 102 -2.37 -0.74 10.65
CA LEU A 102 -3.51 -1.13 11.48
C LEU A 102 -4.80 -0.45 11.01
N GLU A 103 -4.76 0.85 10.73
CA GLU A 103 -5.92 1.59 10.21
C GLU A 103 -6.46 0.99 8.90
N ASN A 104 -5.58 0.61 7.96
CA ASN A 104 -5.97 -0.02 6.70
C ASN A 104 -6.59 -1.41 6.89
N LEU A 105 -6.05 -2.23 7.79
CA LEU A 105 -6.61 -3.54 8.13
C LEU A 105 -8.00 -3.40 8.78
N LEU A 106 -8.14 -2.46 9.72
CA LEU A 106 -9.41 -2.18 10.40
C LEU A 106 -10.45 -1.63 9.43
N PHE A 107 -10.07 -0.70 8.54
CA PHE A 107 -10.93 -0.20 7.48
C PHE A 107 -11.40 -1.33 6.55
N PHE A 108 -10.51 -2.26 6.16
CA PHE A 108 -10.89 -3.40 5.33
C PHE A 108 -11.87 -4.34 6.06
N ALA A 109 -11.63 -4.62 7.34
CA ALA A 109 -12.50 -5.44 8.19
C ALA A 109 -13.90 -4.84 8.36
N THR A 110 -13.99 -3.54 8.60
CA THR A 110 -15.25 -2.82 8.88
C THR A 110 -16.04 -2.45 7.62
N THR A 111 -15.36 -2.03 6.55
CA THR A 111 -16.00 -1.55 5.31
C THR A 111 -16.34 -2.68 4.35
N TYR A 112 -15.53 -3.75 4.33
CA TYR A 112 -15.70 -4.88 3.41
C TYR A 112 -15.70 -6.25 4.14
N PRO A 113 -16.50 -6.43 5.22
CA PRO A 113 -16.39 -7.58 6.13
C PRO A 113 -16.53 -8.93 5.43
N ALA A 114 -17.41 -9.04 4.43
CA ALA A 114 -17.58 -10.28 3.67
C ALA A 114 -16.31 -10.66 2.87
N SER A 115 -15.59 -9.67 2.31
CA SER A 115 -14.33 -9.90 1.58
C SER A 115 -13.17 -10.16 2.53
N TYR A 116 -13.10 -9.40 3.62
CA TYR A 116 -12.14 -9.61 4.72
C TYR A 116 -12.23 -11.05 5.27
N GLN A 117 -13.42 -11.47 5.68
CA GLN A 117 -13.68 -12.80 6.24
C GLN A 117 -13.44 -13.95 5.24
N ARG A 118 -13.63 -13.73 3.93
CA ARG A 118 -13.25 -14.74 2.91
C ARG A 118 -11.74 -14.94 2.82
N LEU A 119 -10.94 -13.88 2.98
CA LEU A 119 -9.48 -13.94 2.94
C LEU A 119 -8.89 -14.45 4.26
N LEU A 120 -9.32 -13.90 5.41
CA LEU A 120 -8.91 -14.34 6.75
C LEU A 120 -9.12 -15.85 6.95
N LEU A 121 -10.34 -16.32 6.69
CA LEU A 121 -10.72 -17.72 6.85
C LEU A 121 -10.41 -18.59 5.61
N LYS A 122 -9.74 -18.03 4.59
CA LYS A 122 -9.27 -18.71 3.38
C LYS A 122 -10.35 -19.59 2.72
N LYS A 123 -11.59 -19.07 2.63
CA LYS A 123 -12.79 -19.84 2.23
C LYS A 123 -12.83 -20.27 0.76
N GLN A 124 -11.87 -19.83 -0.06
CA GLN A 124 -11.84 -20.04 -1.51
C GLN A 124 -10.40 -20.23 -2.01
N GLY A 125 -10.25 -20.99 -3.10
CA GLY A 125 -8.96 -21.31 -3.74
C GLY A 125 -8.40 -22.67 -3.35
N MET A 126 -7.38 -23.13 -4.07
CA MET A 126 -6.58 -24.29 -3.64
C MET A 126 -5.63 -23.83 -2.54
N ARG A 127 -5.65 -24.51 -1.38
CA ARG A 127 -4.73 -24.23 -0.28
C ARG A 127 -3.30 -24.56 -0.72
N ALA A 128 -2.47 -23.53 -0.85
CA ALA A 128 -1.05 -23.72 -1.13
C ALA A 128 -0.35 -24.40 0.07
N THR A 129 0.71 -25.15 -0.20
CA THR A 129 1.54 -25.81 0.83
C THR A 129 2.10 -24.81 1.85
N TRP A 130 2.31 -23.55 1.42
CA TRP A 130 2.65 -22.41 2.25
C TRP A 130 1.50 -21.41 2.19
N GLU A 131 0.76 -21.27 3.29
CA GLU A 131 -0.25 -20.21 3.40
C GLU A 131 0.41 -18.89 3.78
N TYR A 132 -0.03 -17.78 3.17
CA TYR A 132 0.44 -16.47 3.59
C TYR A 132 -0.17 -16.10 4.97
N PRO A 133 0.61 -15.49 5.88
CA PRO A 133 0.09 -14.95 7.13
C PRO A 133 -0.78 -13.72 6.82
N PHE A 134 -2.10 -13.81 7.09
CA PHE A 134 -3.07 -12.85 6.58
C PHE A 134 -2.82 -11.41 7.06
N ALA A 135 -2.70 -11.19 8.38
CA ALA A 135 -2.46 -9.87 8.93
C ALA A 135 -1.12 -9.26 8.46
N VAL A 136 -0.02 -10.01 8.58
CA VAL A 136 1.32 -9.58 8.11
C VAL A 136 1.32 -9.26 6.61
N ALA A 137 0.64 -10.07 5.79
CA ALA A 137 0.49 -9.78 4.36
C ALA A 137 -0.27 -8.48 4.10
N GLY A 138 -1.34 -8.20 4.85
CA GLY A 138 -2.10 -6.95 4.74
C GLY A 138 -1.30 -5.70 5.12
N VAL A 139 -0.48 -5.78 6.18
CA VAL A 139 0.47 -4.73 6.56
C VAL A 139 1.53 -4.54 5.46
N ASN A 140 2.09 -5.63 4.93
CA ASN A 140 3.09 -5.57 3.87
C ASN A 140 2.53 -5.01 2.54
N VAL A 141 1.27 -5.31 2.19
CA VAL A 141 0.60 -4.68 1.05
C VAL A 141 0.44 -3.17 1.26
N SER A 142 0.05 -2.74 2.46
CA SER A 142 -0.01 -1.31 2.80
C SER A 142 1.36 -0.64 2.67
N TYR A 143 2.41 -1.27 3.19
CA TYR A 143 3.79 -0.77 3.06
C TYR A 143 4.25 -0.70 1.60
N MET A 144 4.00 -1.73 0.78
CA MET A 144 4.33 -1.72 -0.65
C MET A 144 3.61 -0.60 -1.40
N LEU A 145 2.34 -0.32 -1.08
CA LEU A 145 1.60 0.81 -1.67
C LEU A 145 2.22 2.16 -1.28
N ILE A 146 2.65 2.34 -0.03
CA ILE A 146 3.34 3.55 0.44
C ILE A 146 4.64 3.79 -0.33
N GLN A 147 5.43 2.73 -0.56
CA GLN A 147 6.67 2.81 -1.33
C GLN A 147 6.40 3.08 -2.82
N LEU A 148 5.48 2.34 -3.44
CA LEU A 148 5.15 2.46 -4.87
C LEU A 148 4.58 3.84 -5.25
N LEU A 149 3.86 4.47 -4.33
CA LEU A 149 3.29 5.80 -4.50
C LEU A 149 4.23 6.92 -4.03
N GLU A 150 5.47 6.59 -3.63
CA GLU A 150 6.51 7.52 -3.16
C GLU A 150 6.03 8.50 -2.07
N LEU A 151 5.08 8.09 -1.22
CA LEU A 151 4.39 9.01 -0.31
C LEU A 151 5.35 9.62 0.73
N ASN A 152 6.38 8.86 1.11
CA ASN A 152 7.43 9.29 2.03
C ASN A 152 8.57 10.09 1.34
N ALA A 153 8.51 10.33 0.03
CA ALA A 153 9.46 11.20 -0.64
C ALA A 153 9.24 12.65 -0.18
N GLY A 154 10.20 13.17 0.60
CA GLY A 154 10.21 14.55 1.13
C GLY A 154 10.46 15.64 0.07
N ARG A 155 10.18 15.36 -1.20
CA ARG A 155 10.40 16.27 -2.32
C ARG A 155 9.53 15.87 -3.51
N TYR A 156 8.61 16.74 -3.90
CA TYR A 156 8.15 16.80 -5.30
C TYR A 156 9.28 17.36 -6.15
N ILE A 157 10.33 16.55 -6.38
CA ILE A 157 11.20 16.80 -7.53
C ILE A 157 10.34 16.48 -8.75
N TYR A 158 10.08 17.51 -9.56
CA TYR A 158 9.55 17.35 -10.91
C TYR A 158 10.59 16.63 -11.78
N ARG A 159 10.70 15.30 -11.62
CA ARG A 159 11.45 14.41 -12.49
C ARG A 159 10.74 13.06 -12.59
N TYR A 160 9.53 13.10 -13.13
CA TYR A 160 8.95 11.96 -13.83
C TYR A 160 9.78 11.70 -15.10
N GLU A 161 10.90 11.00 -14.94
CA GLU A 161 11.64 10.45 -16.06
C GLU A 161 10.76 9.34 -16.66
N LYS A 162 10.31 9.56 -17.91
CA LYS A 162 9.30 8.74 -18.58
C LYS A 162 9.68 7.25 -18.52
N ASN A 163 8.77 6.40 -18.00
CA ASN A 163 8.47 5.10 -18.66
C ASN A 163 7.20 4.37 -18.21
N HIS A 164 6.60 4.67 -17.05
CA HIS A 164 5.36 4.00 -16.63
C HIS A 164 4.15 4.95 -16.55
N LYS A 165 3.36 4.97 -17.62
CA LYS A 165 1.99 5.50 -17.61
C LYS A 165 1.14 4.56 -16.74
N ASN A 166 0.58 5.06 -15.63
CA ASN A 166 -0.77 4.73 -15.07
C ASN A 166 -0.96 5.00 -13.55
N CYS A 167 0.05 5.39 -12.77
CA CYS A 167 -0.11 5.43 -11.29
C CYS A 167 -1.05 6.52 -10.71
N CYS A 168 -1.34 7.62 -11.42
CA CYS A 168 -2.02 8.80 -10.83
C CYS A 168 -3.56 8.71 -10.64
N ILE A 169 -4.17 7.52 -10.52
CA ILE A 169 -5.64 7.36 -10.33
C ILE A 169 -6.02 6.54 -9.08
N ILE A 170 -5.09 5.83 -8.41
CA ILE A 170 -5.42 4.94 -7.29
C ILE A 170 -5.33 5.66 -5.93
N ILE A 171 -6.16 6.69 -5.73
CA ILE A 171 -6.50 7.23 -4.39
C ILE A 171 -8.01 7.49 -4.33
N CYS A 172 -8.79 6.42 -4.19
CA CYS A 172 -10.24 6.49 -3.95
C CYS A 172 -10.79 5.32 -3.09
N VAL A 173 -9.92 4.56 -2.42
CA VAL A 173 -10.32 3.34 -1.66
C VAL A 173 -9.62 3.24 -0.28
N CYS A 174 -8.78 4.21 0.12
CA CYS A 174 -8.08 4.19 1.42
C CYS A 174 -8.20 5.51 2.23
N VAL A 175 -9.18 6.36 1.89
CA VAL A 175 -9.68 7.48 2.73
C VAL A 175 -11.18 7.62 2.47
#